data_AF-A0A953ENI1-F1
#
_entry.id   AF-A0A953ENI1-F1
#
_cell.length_a   1.000
_cell.length_b   1.000
_cell.length_c   1.000
_cell.angle_alpha   90.00
_cell.angle_beta   90.00
_cell.angle_gamma   90.00
#
_symmetry.space_group_name_H-M   'P 1'
#
loop_
_entity.id
_entity.type
_entity.pdbx_description
1 polymer ?
#
loop_
_entity_poly.entity_id
_entity_poly.type
_entity_poly.pdbx_seq_one_letter_code
_entity_poly.pdbx_strand_id
1 'polypeptide(L)'
;MFSKDAIKLYVMGISLLALTAFVFFRENTTDWRDYQAEFRDLVTEKFGSERAEQVPSGIQQIWVKDLDRVDRCVTCHQAIEWKGLETAPNPYRTHPKEILEKHPLTAYGCTSCHGGQGFSTTLPDAHGNVEHWEEPVLGQEVSEAYLIKNSKALMEMNCNSCHRYDRETKGMDYINTAKNLVEQKDCRACHTINGRGGIIGPDLTYEGDKPTEQFDYGRLTGRHAVFAWQVAHFQNPKMVSPDSIMPNFGLSSQDAQALALLVMSWKKEPIPASYISGVQLRDVPTPEEIAKEKEMLEGDGAFFVQNKCFVCHSVSSLGVNSAAKIGPDLSDAVVDVQNRFGRTLDDFLMDPTGTMSVVLATQIPLTTEQRQQAIALLKVAYQRKLEQQIKNTSPSPTPAGK
;
A
#
# COMPACT_ATOMS: atom_id res chain seq x y z
N MET A 1 -62.63 37.09 22.02
CA MET A 1 -61.80 37.07 20.80
C MET A 1 -60.37 37.32 21.25
N PHE A 2 -59.47 36.34 21.09
CA PHE A 2 -58.08 36.49 21.53
C PHE A 2 -57.42 37.70 20.86
N SER A 3 -56.60 38.44 21.59
CA SER A 3 -55.83 39.53 20.98
C SER A 3 -54.90 38.96 19.91
N LYS A 4 -54.57 39.76 18.89
CA LYS A 4 -53.64 39.34 17.83
C LYS A 4 -52.32 38.82 18.40
N ASP A 5 -51.87 39.38 19.53
CA ASP A 5 -50.64 38.96 20.20
C ASP A 5 -50.79 37.63 20.96
N ALA A 6 -51.96 37.36 21.56
CA ALA A 6 -52.26 36.05 22.12
C ALA A 6 -52.27 34.95 21.05
N ILE A 7 -52.83 35.22 19.86
CA ILE A 7 -52.80 34.28 18.73
C ILE A 7 -51.36 34.00 18.28
N LYS A 8 -50.51 35.03 18.17
CA LYS A 8 -49.08 34.86 17.83
C LYS A 8 -48.34 33.99 18.86
N LEU A 9 -48.58 34.21 20.15
CA LEU A 9 -47.98 33.40 21.22
C LEU A 9 -48.43 31.94 21.17
N TYR A 10 -49.71 31.67 20.90
CA TYR A 10 -50.19 30.30 20.74
C TYR A 10 -49.58 29.61 19.52
N VAL A 11 -49.49 30.30 18.38
CA VAL A 11 -48.84 29.75 17.18
C VAL A 11 -47.37 29.41 17.47
N MET A 12 -46.63 30.34 18.08
CA MET A 12 -45.22 30.10 18.45
C MET A 12 -45.07 28.92 19.43
N GLY A 13 -45.94 28.82 20.43
CA GLY A 13 -45.93 27.72 21.39
C GLY A 13 -46.22 26.36 20.74
N ILE A 14 -47.21 26.29 19.85
CA ILE A 14 -47.53 25.07 19.10
C ILE A 14 -46.38 24.70 18.15
N SER A 15 -45.79 25.66 17.46
CA SER A 15 -44.63 25.43 16.60
C SER A 15 -43.43 24.89 17.38
N LEU A 16 -43.15 25.45 18.56
CA LEU A 16 -42.08 24.95 19.43
C LEU A 16 -42.38 23.52 19.90
N LEU A 17 -43.60 23.24 20.35
CA LEU A 17 -44.00 21.91 20.81
C LEU A 17 -43.93 20.88 19.67
N ALA A 18 -44.37 21.23 18.46
CA ALA A 18 -44.25 20.39 17.28
C ALA A 18 -42.79 20.12 16.91
N LEU A 19 -41.93 21.15 16.97
CA LEU A 19 -40.50 20.99 16.72
C LEU A 19 -39.84 20.10 17.78
N THR A 20 -40.15 20.28 19.07
CA THR A 20 -39.64 19.44 20.15
C THR A 20 -40.12 17.99 20.01
N ALA A 21 -41.40 17.77 19.68
CA ALA A 21 -41.93 16.44 19.43
C ALA A 21 -41.26 15.78 18.21
N PHE A 22 -41.02 16.54 17.14
CA PHE A 22 -40.28 16.06 15.98
C PHE A 22 -38.84 15.68 16.33
N VAL A 23 -38.11 16.52 17.06
CA VAL A 23 -36.74 16.23 17.51
C VAL A 23 -36.72 15.00 18.42
N PHE A 24 -37.65 14.91 19.38
CA PHE A 24 -37.77 13.77 20.28
C PHE A 24 -38.05 12.47 19.50
N PHE A 25 -38.99 12.50 18.55
CA PHE A 25 -39.30 11.34 17.73
C PHE A 25 -38.09 10.93 16.89
N ARG A 26 -37.48 11.88 16.18
CA ARG A 26 -36.27 11.65 15.37
C ARG A 26 -35.13 11.05 16.18
N GLU A 27 -34.90 11.56 17.40
CA GLU A 27 -33.85 11.08 18.29
C GLU A 27 -34.17 9.71 18.89
N ASN A 28 -35.45 9.34 19.00
CA ASN A 28 -35.88 8.05 19.52
C ASN A 28 -36.02 6.96 18.44
N THR A 29 -36.01 7.33 17.15
CA THR A 29 -36.05 6.41 16.01
C THR A 29 -34.68 6.21 15.34
N THR A 30 -33.59 6.30 16.10
CA THR A 30 -32.24 6.08 15.57
C THR A 30 -31.95 4.60 15.35
N ASP A 31 -31.38 4.25 14.20
CA ASP A 31 -31.11 2.88 13.75
C ASP A 31 -30.42 1.98 14.79
N TRP A 32 -29.48 2.51 15.58
CA TRP A 32 -28.72 1.72 16.57
C TRP A 32 -29.59 1.08 17.64
N ARG A 33 -30.76 1.64 17.96
CA ARG A 33 -31.70 1.07 18.95
C ARG A 33 -32.30 -0.24 18.46
N ASP A 34 -32.62 -0.31 17.17
CA ASP A 34 -33.18 -1.51 16.55
C ASP A 34 -32.15 -2.63 16.55
N TYR A 35 -30.89 -2.32 16.20
CA TYR A 35 -29.79 -3.29 16.30
C TYR A 35 -29.57 -3.84 17.72
N GLN A 36 -29.68 -2.99 18.76
CA GLN A 36 -29.59 -3.47 20.15
C GLN A 36 -30.79 -4.32 20.58
N ALA A 37 -31.99 -3.99 20.10
CA ALA A 37 -33.19 -4.77 20.38
C ALA A 37 -33.10 -6.16 19.75
N GLU A 38 -32.78 -6.22 18.45
CA GLU A 38 -32.55 -7.46 17.72
C GLU A 38 -31.43 -8.31 18.35
N PHE A 39 -30.33 -7.69 18.80
CA PHE A 39 -29.26 -8.41 19.48
C PHE A 39 -29.70 -9.00 20.82
N ARG A 40 -30.49 -8.26 21.61
CA ARG A 40 -31.05 -8.80 22.87
C ARG A 40 -32.00 -9.96 22.61
N ASP A 41 -32.82 -9.89 21.58
CA ASP A 41 -33.71 -10.98 21.20
C ASP A 41 -32.90 -12.22 20.81
N LEU A 42 -31.86 -12.05 20.00
CA LEU A 42 -30.92 -13.13 19.62
C LEU A 42 -30.23 -13.75 20.85
N VAL A 43 -29.77 -12.92 21.80
CA VAL A 43 -29.14 -13.42 23.02
C VAL A 43 -30.15 -14.13 23.92
N THR A 44 -31.38 -13.64 24.01
CA THR A 44 -32.46 -14.28 24.76
C THR A 44 -32.77 -15.66 24.21
N GLU A 45 -32.92 -15.78 22.89
CA GLU A 45 -33.21 -17.05 22.22
C GLU A 45 -32.08 -18.07 22.41
N LYS A 46 -30.83 -17.63 22.29
CA LYS A 46 -29.68 -18.54 22.22
C LYS A 46 -29.01 -18.84 23.56
N PHE A 47 -29.03 -17.87 24.48
CA PHE A 47 -28.30 -17.94 25.75
C PHE A 47 -29.20 -17.72 26.98
N GLY A 48 -30.49 -17.41 26.79
CA GLY A 48 -31.47 -17.20 27.85
C GLY A 48 -31.57 -15.75 28.33
N SER A 49 -32.69 -15.42 28.99
CA SER A 49 -33.03 -14.07 29.44
C SER A 49 -31.99 -13.46 30.39
N GLU A 50 -31.40 -14.26 31.29
CA GLU A 50 -30.39 -13.78 32.25
C GLU A 50 -29.16 -13.20 31.55
N ARG A 51 -28.74 -13.80 30.41
CA ARG A 51 -27.63 -13.25 29.60
C ARG A 51 -28.05 -12.03 28.81
N ALA A 52 -29.29 -11.98 28.34
CA ALA A 52 -29.79 -10.84 27.59
C ALA A 52 -29.87 -9.56 28.44
N GLU A 53 -30.13 -9.70 29.75
CA GLU A 53 -30.11 -8.58 30.70
C GLU A 53 -28.71 -7.97 30.88
N GLN A 54 -27.64 -8.73 30.61
CA GLN A 54 -26.26 -8.26 30.68
C GLN A 54 -25.82 -7.50 29.42
N VAL A 55 -26.62 -7.53 28.35
CA VAL A 55 -26.32 -6.82 27.10
C VAL A 55 -26.40 -5.31 27.36
N PRO A 56 -25.31 -4.54 27.12
CA PRO A 56 -25.31 -3.10 27.32
C PRO A 56 -26.44 -2.39 26.56
N SER A 57 -26.91 -1.27 27.11
CA SER A 57 -27.94 -0.45 26.48
C SER A 57 -27.45 0.97 26.28
N GLY A 58 -27.93 1.62 25.22
CA GLY A 58 -27.52 2.98 24.89
C GLY A 58 -26.21 3.04 24.09
N ILE A 59 -25.74 4.26 23.84
CA ILE A 59 -24.51 4.50 23.09
C ILE A 59 -23.32 3.94 23.88
N GLN A 60 -22.56 3.07 23.23
CA GLN A 60 -21.33 2.52 23.77
C GLN A 60 -20.14 3.23 23.14
N GLN A 61 -19.06 3.43 23.90
CA GLN A 61 -17.88 4.14 23.41
C GLN A 61 -16.59 3.51 23.90
N ILE A 62 -15.68 3.26 22.97
CA ILE A 62 -14.28 2.94 23.23
C ILE A 62 -13.49 4.21 22.97
N TRP A 63 -12.66 4.62 23.93
CA TRP A 63 -11.76 5.76 23.78
C TRP A 63 -10.32 5.29 23.91
N VAL A 64 -9.57 5.38 22.81
CA VAL A 64 -8.15 5.07 22.76
C VAL A 64 -7.38 6.37 22.65
N LYS A 65 -6.95 6.88 23.81
CA LYS A 65 -6.23 8.15 23.89
C LYS A 65 -4.92 8.14 23.10
N ASP A 66 -4.20 7.02 23.14
CA ASP A 66 -2.86 6.89 22.57
C ASP A 66 -2.84 6.94 21.04
N LEU A 67 -3.95 6.58 20.38
CA LEU A 67 -4.13 6.64 18.93
C LEU A 67 -5.04 7.80 18.50
N ASP A 68 -5.48 8.63 19.45
CA ASP A 68 -6.49 9.68 19.23
C ASP A 68 -7.73 9.13 18.47
N ARG A 69 -8.33 8.07 19.04
CA ARG A 69 -9.51 7.40 18.45
C ARG A 69 -10.66 7.33 19.44
N VAL A 70 -11.87 7.57 18.92
CA VAL A 70 -13.13 7.38 19.63
C VAL A 70 -14.04 6.56 18.73
N ASP A 71 -14.46 5.39 19.23
CA ASP A 71 -15.25 4.44 18.47
C ASP A 71 -16.56 4.10 19.17
N ARG A 72 -17.65 4.27 18.43
CA ARG A 72 -19.01 3.90 18.85
C ARG A 72 -19.58 2.73 18.06
N CYS A 73 -18.77 2.08 17.22
CA CYS A 73 -19.15 0.91 16.42
C CYS A 73 -19.77 -0.20 17.28
N VAL A 74 -19.27 -0.38 18.51
CA VAL A 74 -19.75 -1.37 19.47
C VAL A 74 -21.15 -1.05 20.04
N THR A 75 -21.74 0.09 19.67
CA THR A 75 -23.16 0.39 19.92
C THR A 75 -24.07 -0.54 19.14
N CYS A 76 -23.74 -0.84 17.87
CA CYS A 76 -24.47 -1.79 17.02
C CYS A 76 -23.80 -3.17 16.99
N HIS A 77 -22.47 -3.23 16.99
CA HIS A 77 -21.68 -4.47 16.95
C HIS A 77 -21.46 -5.06 18.34
N GLN A 78 -22.53 -5.34 19.08
CA GLN A 78 -22.44 -5.78 20.48
C GLN A 78 -21.93 -7.23 20.64
N ALA A 79 -21.94 -8.01 19.57
CA ALA A 79 -21.57 -9.44 19.57
C ALA A 79 -20.06 -9.72 19.49
N ILE A 80 -19.23 -8.70 19.27
CA ILE A 80 -17.82 -8.85 18.92
C ILE A 80 -17.00 -9.72 19.88
N GLU A 81 -17.27 -9.63 21.19
CA GLU A 81 -16.58 -10.43 22.22
C GLU A 81 -17.42 -11.61 22.73
N TRP A 82 -18.61 -11.86 22.15
CA TRP A 82 -19.50 -12.93 22.59
C TRP A 82 -19.07 -14.27 22.03
N LYS A 83 -18.95 -15.31 22.86
CA LYS A 83 -18.70 -16.68 22.40
C LYS A 83 -19.96 -17.32 21.84
N GLY A 84 -19.85 -18.01 20.71
CA GLY A 84 -20.95 -18.79 20.13
C GLY A 84 -21.73 -18.07 19.03
N LEU A 85 -21.33 -16.86 18.62
CA LEU A 85 -21.93 -16.10 17.51
C LEU A 85 -20.99 -15.99 16.29
N GLU A 86 -20.02 -16.89 16.15
CA GLU A 86 -19.00 -16.84 15.12
C GLU A 86 -19.57 -16.99 13.70
N THR A 87 -20.72 -17.67 13.57
CA THR A 87 -21.42 -17.90 12.30
C THR A 87 -22.61 -16.95 12.07
N ALA A 88 -22.91 -16.06 13.02
CA ALA A 88 -24.02 -15.13 12.92
C ALA A 88 -23.81 -14.12 11.77
N PRO A 89 -24.85 -13.50 11.23
CA PRO A 89 -24.70 -12.38 10.29
C PRO A 89 -24.13 -11.15 10.99
N ASN A 90 -23.46 -10.27 10.24
CA ASN A 90 -23.16 -8.92 10.73
C ASN A 90 -24.48 -8.16 10.96
N PRO A 91 -24.58 -7.31 11.99
CA PRO A 91 -23.54 -6.90 12.94
C PRO A 91 -23.36 -7.82 14.16
N TYR A 92 -24.12 -8.91 14.27
CA TYR A 92 -24.16 -9.81 15.44
C TYR A 92 -23.11 -10.93 15.44
N ARG A 93 -22.02 -10.77 14.68
CA ARG A 93 -20.97 -11.78 14.54
C ARG A 93 -19.86 -11.59 15.58
N THR A 94 -19.39 -12.68 16.16
CA THR A 94 -18.18 -12.72 17.00
C THR A 94 -16.93 -12.43 16.21
N HIS A 95 -16.00 -11.67 16.79
CA HIS A 95 -14.71 -11.39 16.19
C HIS A 95 -13.76 -12.61 16.23
N PRO A 96 -12.89 -12.81 15.23
CA PRO A 96 -11.80 -13.78 15.32
C PRO A 96 -10.92 -13.56 16.56
N LYS A 97 -10.80 -14.60 17.40
CA LYS A 97 -10.11 -14.54 18.70
C LYS A 97 -8.61 -14.25 18.58
N GLU A 98 -7.93 -14.86 17.62
CA GLU A 98 -6.47 -14.74 17.44
C GLU A 98 -6.00 -13.29 17.29
N ILE A 99 -6.82 -12.43 16.65
CA ILE A 99 -6.48 -11.03 16.43
C ILE A 99 -6.66 -10.22 17.72
N LEU A 100 -7.79 -10.37 18.41
CA LEU A 100 -8.08 -9.59 19.63
C LEU A 100 -7.21 -9.96 20.82
N GLU A 101 -6.69 -11.20 20.86
CA GLU A 101 -5.70 -11.58 21.88
C GLU A 101 -4.41 -10.76 21.78
N LYS A 102 -4.06 -10.30 20.58
CA LYS A 102 -2.89 -9.44 20.33
C LYS A 102 -3.26 -7.96 20.21
N HIS A 103 -4.50 -7.67 19.82
CA HIS A 103 -5.03 -6.33 19.55
C HIS A 103 -6.33 -6.12 20.33
N PRO A 104 -6.27 -5.96 21.66
CA PRO A 104 -7.47 -5.74 22.45
C PRO A 104 -8.16 -4.44 22.03
N LEU A 105 -9.48 -4.46 21.89
CA LEU A 105 -10.27 -3.31 21.41
C LEU A 105 -10.11 -2.08 22.30
N THR A 106 -9.88 -2.26 23.60
CA THR A 106 -9.63 -1.16 24.54
C THR A 106 -8.32 -0.42 24.26
N ALA A 107 -7.38 -1.04 23.56
CA ALA A 107 -6.10 -0.43 23.19
C ALA A 107 -6.06 0.05 21.74
N TYR A 108 -6.83 -0.53 20.82
CA TYR A 108 -6.75 -0.22 19.38
C TYR A 108 -8.01 0.42 18.81
N GLY A 109 -9.19 0.18 19.39
CA GLY A 109 -10.46 0.57 18.80
C GLY A 109 -10.82 -0.27 17.56
N CYS A 110 -11.92 0.10 16.92
CA CYS A 110 -12.42 -0.51 15.68
C CYS A 110 -11.88 0.22 14.44
N THR A 111 -11.86 1.56 14.46
CA THR A 111 -11.53 2.36 13.27
C THR A 111 -10.06 2.28 12.89
N SER A 112 -9.15 2.06 13.86
CA SER A 112 -7.73 1.84 13.58
C SER A 112 -7.45 0.62 12.71
N CYS A 113 -8.35 -0.35 12.66
CA CYS A 113 -8.26 -1.49 11.76
C CYS A 113 -9.20 -1.29 10.57
N HIS A 114 -10.49 -1.06 10.84
CA HIS A 114 -11.52 -1.13 9.82
C HIS A 114 -11.76 0.17 9.05
N GLY A 115 -11.24 1.32 9.50
CA GLY A 115 -11.71 2.62 9.04
C GLY A 115 -13.14 2.92 9.52
N GLY A 116 -13.81 3.86 8.86
CA GLY A 116 -15.12 4.37 9.25
C GLY A 116 -15.04 5.63 10.10
N GLN A 117 -16.20 6.16 10.46
CA GLN A 117 -16.31 7.35 11.32
C GLN A 117 -16.74 6.96 12.72
N GLY A 118 -15.76 6.80 13.61
CA GLY A 118 -15.96 6.25 14.96
C GLY A 118 -16.91 7.05 15.86
N PHE A 119 -17.07 8.36 15.63
CA PHE A 119 -17.99 9.20 16.41
C PHE A 119 -19.47 9.00 16.06
N SER A 120 -19.77 8.47 14.87
CA SER A 120 -21.15 8.38 14.40
C SER A 120 -21.90 7.21 15.03
N THR A 121 -23.22 7.38 15.13
CA THR A 121 -24.18 6.38 15.61
C THR A 121 -25.26 6.06 14.57
N THR A 122 -25.11 6.55 13.33
CA THR A 122 -25.97 6.22 12.18
C THR A 122 -25.19 5.28 11.26
N LEU A 123 -25.87 4.32 10.64
CA LEU A 123 -25.21 3.35 9.76
C LEU A 123 -24.42 3.99 8.61
N PRO A 124 -25.00 4.88 7.77
CA PRO A 124 -24.29 5.44 6.63
C PRO A 124 -23.06 6.23 7.07
N ASP A 125 -23.20 7.07 8.11
CA ASP A 125 -22.10 7.93 8.51
C ASP A 125 -21.02 7.15 9.24
N ALA A 126 -21.37 6.18 10.10
CA ALA A 126 -20.39 5.34 10.80
C ALA A 126 -19.56 4.49 9.82
N HIS A 127 -20.16 4.06 8.71
CA HIS A 127 -19.45 3.36 7.65
C HIS A 127 -18.67 4.30 6.72
N GLY A 128 -18.77 5.62 6.91
CA GLY A 128 -18.05 6.62 6.12
C GLY A 128 -18.66 6.89 4.76
N ASN A 129 -19.94 6.58 4.56
CA ASN A 129 -20.72 6.94 3.37
C ASN A 129 -21.18 8.41 3.46
N VAL A 130 -20.23 9.31 3.76
CA VAL A 130 -20.44 10.75 3.94
C VAL A 130 -19.63 11.48 2.88
N GLU A 131 -20.20 12.55 2.33
CA GLU A 131 -19.50 13.42 1.41
C GLU A 131 -18.18 13.92 2.03
N HIS A 132 -17.09 13.81 1.29
CA HIS A 132 -15.72 14.19 1.71
C HIS A 132 -15.11 13.40 2.88
N TRP A 133 -15.72 12.28 3.30
CA TRP A 133 -15.07 11.38 4.24
C TRP A 133 -14.09 10.44 3.53
N GLU A 134 -12.82 10.45 3.93
CA GLU A 134 -11.74 9.77 3.22
C GLU A 134 -11.44 8.36 3.74
N GLU A 135 -11.98 8.00 4.91
CA GLU A 135 -11.70 6.74 5.59
C GLU A 135 -12.98 5.91 5.79
N PRO A 136 -13.61 5.40 4.71
CA PRO A 136 -14.77 4.53 4.85
C PRO A 136 -14.39 3.20 5.50
N VAL A 137 -15.40 2.45 5.95
CA VAL A 137 -15.17 1.08 6.43
C VAL A 137 -14.64 0.22 5.28
N LEU A 138 -13.45 -0.34 5.48
CA LEU A 138 -12.69 -1.14 4.53
C LEU A 138 -13.23 -2.58 4.46
N GLY A 139 -14.52 -2.69 4.15
CA GLY A 139 -15.27 -3.93 4.12
C GLY A 139 -15.68 -4.39 2.73
N GLN A 140 -16.75 -5.17 2.67
CA GLN A 140 -17.25 -5.80 1.45
C GLN A 140 -17.67 -4.77 0.38
N GLU A 141 -18.42 -3.73 0.77
CA GLU A 141 -18.94 -2.71 -0.16
C GLU A 141 -17.80 -2.03 -0.95
N VAL A 142 -16.77 -1.56 -0.24
CA VAL A 142 -15.62 -0.90 -0.86
C VAL A 142 -14.77 -1.89 -1.67
N SER A 143 -14.64 -3.13 -1.19
CA SER A 143 -13.90 -4.18 -1.91
C SER A 143 -14.56 -4.56 -3.24
N GLU A 144 -15.89 -4.69 -3.26
CA GLU A 144 -16.66 -4.94 -4.48
C GLU A 144 -16.54 -3.79 -5.47
N ALA A 145 -16.60 -2.54 -4.97
CA ALA A 145 -16.45 -1.37 -5.80
C ALA A 145 -15.06 -1.26 -6.48
N TYR A 146 -14.03 -1.85 -5.87
CA TYR A 146 -12.68 -1.93 -6.42
C TYR A 146 -12.33 -3.28 -7.07
N LEU A 147 -13.32 -4.17 -7.22
CA LEU A 147 -13.16 -5.50 -7.82
C LEU A 147 -12.10 -6.34 -7.10
N ILE A 148 -11.99 -6.20 -5.78
CA ILE A 148 -11.10 -6.99 -4.93
C ILE A 148 -11.88 -8.20 -4.41
N LYS A 149 -11.39 -9.40 -4.71
CA LYS A 149 -12.09 -10.65 -4.36
C LYS A 149 -12.19 -10.90 -2.85
N ASN A 150 -11.19 -10.48 -2.09
CA ASN A 150 -11.15 -10.66 -0.64
C ASN A 150 -11.60 -9.37 0.06
N SER A 151 -12.75 -9.42 0.74
CA SER A 151 -13.34 -8.28 1.45
C SER A 151 -12.50 -7.76 2.64
N LYS A 152 -11.44 -8.48 3.03
CA LYS A 152 -10.52 -8.08 4.10
C LYS A 152 -9.24 -7.43 3.59
N ALA A 153 -8.98 -7.46 2.28
CA ALA A 153 -7.70 -7.01 1.72
C ALA A 153 -7.45 -5.52 1.97
N LEU A 154 -8.48 -4.67 1.81
CA LEU A 154 -8.35 -3.23 2.04
C LEU A 154 -7.94 -2.91 3.48
N MET A 155 -8.48 -3.64 4.45
CA MET A 155 -8.17 -3.48 5.86
C MET A 155 -6.67 -3.70 6.16
N GLU A 156 -5.97 -4.50 5.35
CA GLU A 156 -4.53 -4.72 5.54
C GLU A 156 -3.71 -3.42 5.41
N MET A 157 -4.23 -2.39 4.72
CA MET A 157 -3.61 -1.06 4.68
C MET A 157 -3.43 -0.50 6.10
N ASN A 158 -4.48 -0.56 6.91
CA ASN A 158 -4.46 -0.02 8.26
C ASN A 158 -3.62 -0.89 9.21
N CYS A 159 -3.59 -2.21 9.00
CA CYS A 159 -2.66 -3.09 9.72
C CYS A 159 -1.20 -2.66 9.47
N ASN A 160 -0.88 -2.26 8.23
CA ASN A 160 0.46 -1.84 7.86
C ASN A 160 0.88 -0.49 8.48
N SER A 161 -0.02 0.30 9.08
CA SER A 161 0.39 1.48 9.85
C SER A 161 1.28 1.10 11.04
N CYS A 162 0.95 0.02 11.76
CA CYS A 162 1.76 -0.52 12.87
C CYS A 162 2.75 -1.60 12.42
N HIS A 163 2.42 -2.37 11.37
CA HIS A 163 3.24 -3.46 10.84
C HIS A 163 4.14 -3.03 9.66
N ARG A 164 4.37 -1.72 9.51
CA ARG A 164 5.09 -1.11 8.37
C ARG A 164 6.46 -1.73 8.10
N TYR A 165 7.20 -2.01 9.17
CA TYR A 165 8.58 -2.48 9.13
C TYR A 165 8.73 -4.00 9.26
N ASP A 166 7.64 -4.71 9.53
CA ASP A 166 7.66 -6.17 9.50
C ASP A 166 7.94 -6.66 8.08
N ARG A 167 8.74 -7.72 7.95
CA ARG A 167 8.93 -8.39 6.64
C ARG A 167 7.66 -9.12 6.21
N GLU A 168 7.06 -9.84 7.14
CA GLU A 168 5.85 -10.61 6.93
C GLU A 168 4.99 -10.56 8.19
N THR A 169 3.69 -10.38 8.02
CA THR A 169 2.71 -10.37 9.11
C THR A 169 1.61 -11.37 8.79
N LYS A 170 1.38 -12.35 9.67
CA LYS A 170 0.35 -13.40 9.46
C LYS A 170 -1.03 -12.77 9.23
N GLY A 171 -1.70 -13.16 8.14
CA GLY A 171 -3.05 -12.69 7.80
C GLY A 171 -3.10 -11.38 7.00
N MET A 172 -1.95 -10.84 6.58
CA MET A 172 -1.83 -9.70 5.69
C MET A 172 -1.33 -10.14 4.30
N ASP A 173 -2.07 -11.02 3.63
CA ASP A 173 -1.61 -11.72 2.43
C ASP A 173 -1.31 -10.75 1.27
N TYR A 174 -2.10 -9.69 1.09
CA TYR A 174 -1.87 -8.69 0.06
C TYR A 174 -0.65 -7.83 0.39
N ILE A 175 -0.52 -7.34 1.63
CA ILE A 175 0.64 -6.54 2.03
C ILE A 175 1.93 -7.36 2.02
N ASN A 176 1.90 -8.63 2.45
CA ASN A 176 3.05 -9.52 2.37
C ASN A 176 3.46 -9.76 0.91
N THR A 177 2.49 -9.99 0.02
CA THR A 177 2.74 -10.12 -1.42
C THR A 177 3.39 -8.85 -1.97
N ALA A 178 2.87 -7.68 -1.60
CA ALA A 178 3.40 -6.39 -2.03
C ALA A 178 4.83 -6.15 -1.51
N LYS A 179 5.13 -6.46 -0.24
CA LYS A 179 6.48 -6.36 0.35
C LYS A 179 7.46 -7.26 -0.40
N ASN A 180 7.06 -8.50 -0.71
CA ASN A 180 7.85 -9.42 -1.52
C ASN A 180 8.09 -8.88 -2.94
N LEU A 181 7.08 -8.28 -3.57
CA LEU A 181 7.23 -7.67 -4.89
C LEU A 181 8.18 -6.47 -4.88
N VAL A 182 8.14 -5.64 -3.83
CA VAL A 182 9.08 -4.52 -3.65
C VAL A 182 10.53 -5.00 -3.65
N GLU A 183 10.80 -6.13 -3.00
CA GLU A 183 12.13 -6.78 -2.99
C GLU A 183 12.45 -7.44 -4.33
N GLN A 184 11.56 -8.30 -4.85
CA GLN A 184 11.79 -9.07 -6.08
C GLN A 184 11.94 -8.21 -7.34
N LYS A 185 11.24 -7.07 -7.40
CA LYS A 185 11.32 -6.12 -8.50
C LYS A 185 12.31 -4.98 -8.24
N ASP A 186 12.96 -5.01 -7.08
CA ASP A 186 13.95 -4.02 -6.64
C ASP A 186 13.44 -2.58 -6.79
N CYS A 187 12.21 -2.33 -6.32
CA CYS A 187 11.58 -1.02 -6.41
C CYS A 187 12.43 0.07 -5.73
N ARG A 188 13.23 -0.34 -4.73
CA ARG A 188 14.18 0.52 -4.00
C ARG A 188 15.38 0.97 -4.82
N ALA A 189 15.71 0.32 -5.93
CA ALA A 189 16.78 0.80 -6.80
C ALA A 189 16.44 2.18 -7.39
N CYS A 190 15.16 2.43 -7.67
CA CYS A 190 14.68 3.70 -8.19
C CYS A 190 14.07 4.60 -7.11
N HIS A 191 13.25 4.05 -6.22
CA HIS A 191 12.44 4.80 -5.27
C HIS A 191 13.07 4.83 -3.87
N THR A 192 12.90 5.96 -3.18
CA THR A 192 13.11 6.01 -1.73
C THR A 192 11.86 5.46 -1.04
N ILE A 193 12.05 4.49 -0.15
CA ILE A 193 10.98 3.89 0.66
C ILE A 193 11.50 3.78 2.10
N ASN A 194 10.77 4.33 3.07
CA ASN A 194 11.20 4.36 4.47
C ASN A 194 12.57 5.05 4.65
N GLY A 195 12.85 6.08 3.84
CA GLY A 195 14.13 6.81 3.88
C GLY A 195 15.34 6.05 3.31
N ARG A 196 15.14 4.91 2.64
CA ARG A 196 16.18 4.11 1.97
C ARG A 196 15.81 3.85 0.52
N GLY A 197 16.78 3.99 -0.39
CA GLY A 197 16.64 3.61 -1.79
C GLY A 197 17.20 4.65 -2.75
N GLY A 198 16.73 4.59 -3.99
CA GLY A 198 17.11 5.48 -5.07
C GLY A 198 16.37 6.80 -5.09
N ILE A 199 16.85 7.71 -5.93
CA ILE A 199 16.26 9.04 -6.18
C ILE A 199 15.83 9.23 -7.64
N ILE A 200 15.86 8.14 -8.43
CA ILE A 200 15.47 8.16 -9.84
C ILE A 200 13.95 8.26 -9.95
N GLY A 201 13.24 7.50 -9.12
CA GLY A 201 11.80 7.61 -8.92
C GLY A 201 11.47 8.55 -7.75
N PRO A 202 10.20 8.97 -7.62
CA PRO A 202 9.74 9.75 -6.48
C PRO A 202 9.93 8.98 -5.16
N ASP A 203 10.07 9.74 -4.07
CA ASP A 203 10.03 9.21 -2.71
C ASP A 203 8.61 8.71 -2.40
N LEU A 204 8.50 7.42 -2.07
CA LEU A 204 7.25 6.75 -1.74
C LEU A 204 7.04 6.63 -0.23
N THR A 205 7.95 7.15 0.59
CA THR A 205 7.89 7.03 2.06
C THR A 205 6.56 7.53 2.63
N TYR A 206 5.92 8.52 2.01
CA TYR A 206 4.62 9.03 2.44
C TYR A 206 3.62 9.10 1.29
N GLU A 207 3.67 8.11 0.38
CA GLU A 207 2.79 8.09 -0.80
C GLU A 207 1.30 8.10 -0.44
N GLY A 208 0.93 7.48 0.68
CA GLY A 208 -0.45 7.42 1.17
C GLY A 208 -0.99 8.74 1.72
N ASP A 209 -0.14 9.73 1.97
CA ASP A 209 -0.54 11.07 2.43
C ASP A 209 -0.87 12.01 1.27
N LYS A 210 -0.66 11.58 0.01
CA LYS A 210 -0.96 12.43 -1.14
C LYS A 210 -2.48 12.63 -1.27
N PRO A 211 -2.94 13.89 -1.34
CA PRO A 211 -4.35 14.18 -1.49
C PRO A 211 -4.80 13.84 -2.93
N THR A 212 -6.11 13.60 -3.08
CA THR A 212 -6.71 13.14 -4.34
C THR A 212 -6.41 14.05 -5.53
N GLU A 213 -6.24 15.36 -5.29
CA GLU A 213 -5.97 16.38 -6.32
C GLU A 213 -4.57 16.26 -6.94
N GLN A 214 -3.64 15.54 -6.32
CA GLN A 214 -2.31 15.29 -6.89
C GLN A 214 -2.31 14.20 -7.96
N PHE A 215 -3.43 13.48 -8.15
CA PHE A 215 -3.54 12.40 -9.11
C PHE A 215 -4.32 12.85 -10.35
N ASP A 216 -3.75 12.65 -11.53
CA ASP A 216 -4.45 12.89 -12.80
C ASP A 216 -5.35 11.70 -13.15
N TYR A 217 -6.66 11.89 -12.99
CA TYR A 217 -7.67 10.89 -13.32
C TYR A 217 -8.15 10.95 -14.78
N GLY A 218 -7.72 11.93 -15.58
CA GLY A 218 -8.26 12.20 -16.92
C GLY A 218 -8.07 11.05 -17.92
N ARG A 219 -7.20 10.08 -17.61
CA ARG A 219 -6.92 8.90 -18.43
C ARG A 219 -7.47 7.59 -17.86
N LEU A 220 -8.08 7.64 -16.68
CA LEU A 220 -8.71 6.48 -16.09
C LEU A 220 -10.08 6.22 -16.70
N THR A 221 -10.39 4.96 -16.92
CA THR A 221 -11.73 4.51 -17.25
C THR A 221 -12.39 4.00 -15.96
N GLY A 222 -13.57 4.54 -15.63
CA GLY A 222 -14.33 4.13 -14.45
C GLY A 222 -14.21 5.11 -13.27
N ARG A 223 -14.00 4.59 -12.06
CA ARG A 223 -14.03 5.39 -10.82
C ARG A 223 -12.78 6.24 -10.67
N HIS A 224 -12.96 7.55 -10.46
CA HIS A 224 -11.89 8.48 -10.11
C HIS A 224 -11.56 8.33 -8.62
N ALA A 225 -10.64 7.42 -8.30
CA ALA A 225 -10.18 7.17 -6.95
C ALA A 225 -8.68 6.91 -6.95
N VAL A 226 -7.99 7.34 -5.88
CA VAL A 226 -6.54 7.14 -5.69
C VAL A 226 -6.18 5.65 -5.84
N PHE A 227 -6.97 4.76 -5.25
CA PHE A 227 -6.74 3.32 -5.37
C PHE A 227 -6.75 2.84 -6.84
N ALA A 228 -7.75 3.25 -7.62
CA ALA A 228 -7.86 2.89 -9.03
C ALA A 228 -6.69 3.47 -9.85
N TRP A 229 -6.25 4.69 -9.53
CA TRP A 229 -5.07 5.30 -10.14
C TRP A 229 -3.80 4.52 -9.84
N GLN A 230 -3.56 4.14 -8.57
CA GLN A 230 -2.38 3.39 -8.17
C GLN A 230 -2.34 2.01 -8.86
N VAL A 231 -3.47 1.31 -8.91
CA VAL A 231 -3.58 0.02 -9.64
C VAL A 231 -3.24 0.20 -11.11
N ALA A 232 -3.85 1.19 -11.77
CA ALA A 232 -3.59 1.49 -13.18
C ALA A 232 -2.12 1.86 -13.43
N HIS A 233 -1.51 2.63 -12.52
CA HIS A 233 -0.10 3.00 -12.58
C HIS A 233 0.81 1.77 -12.51
N PHE A 234 0.59 0.85 -11.55
CA PHE A 234 1.39 -0.37 -11.45
C PHE A 234 1.22 -1.32 -12.65
N GLN A 235 0.04 -1.36 -13.26
CA GLN A 235 -0.21 -2.16 -14.46
C GLN A 235 0.42 -1.56 -15.72
N ASN A 236 0.33 -0.23 -15.88
CA ASN A 236 0.90 0.49 -17.01
C ASN A 236 1.21 1.95 -16.65
N PRO A 237 2.43 2.24 -16.18
CA PRO A 237 2.77 3.58 -15.68
C PRO A 237 2.53 4.70 -16.70
N LYS A 238 2.87 4.44 -17.98
CA LYS A 238 2.71 5.39 -19.08
C LYS A 238 1.27 5.73 -19.43
N MET A 239 0.32 4.90 -19.02
CA MET A 239 -1.09 5.15 -19.27
C MET A 239 -1.57 6.36 -18.47
N VAL A 240 -1.29 6.38 -17.17
CA VAL A 240 -1.71 7.46 -16.26
C VAL A 240 -0.66 8.57 -16.11
N SER A 241 0.62 8.26 -16.39
CA SER A 241 1.73 9.21 -16.36
C SER A 241 2.57 9.05 -17.64
N PRO A 242 2.25 9.76 -18.74
CA PRO A 242 2.87 9.56 -20.06
C PRO A 242 4.40 9.71 -20.06
N ASP A 243 4.92 10.61 -19.22
CA ASP A 243 6.35 10.89 -19.11
C ASP A 243 7.05 9.97 -18.09
N SER A 244 6.34 8.98 -17.55
CA SER A 244 6.90 8.03 -16.59
C SER A 244 8.03 7.20 -17.22
N ILE A 245 9.18 7.21 -16.54
CA ILE A 245 10.32 6.34 -16.81
C ILE A 245 10.19 4.99 -16.09
N MET A 246 9.16 4.82 -15.24
CA MET A 246 8.91 3.54 -14.57
C MET A 246 8.56 2.48 -15.63
N PRO A 247 9.26 1.34 -15.64
CA PRO A 247 8.99 0.30 -16.63
C PRO A 247 7.67 -0.40 -16.33
N ASN A 248 7.12 -1.04 -17.36
CA ASN A 248 6.01 -1.96 -17.18
C ASN A 248 6.57 -3.32 -16.73
N PHE A 249 6.26 -3.71 -15.49
CA PHE A 249 6.72 -4.97 -14.91
C PHE A 249 5.85 -6.19 -15.26
N GLY A 250 4.79 -6.02 -16.06
CA GLY A 250 3.87 -7.09 -16.44
C GLY A 250 3.09 -7.68 -15.25
N LEU A 251 2.79 -6.85 -14.26
CA LEU A 251 2.12 -7.28 -13.02
C LEU A 251 0.70 -7.78 -13.29
N SER A 252 0.28 -8.81 -12.54
CA SER A 252 -1.12 -9.22 -12.53
C SER A 252 -2.00 -8.16 -11.87
N SER A 253 -3.31 -8.19 -12.11
CA SER A 253 -4.25 -7.28 -11.43
C SER A 253 -4.19 -7.40 -9.92
N GLN A 254 -3.96 -8.62 -9.38
CA GLN A 254 -3.86 -8.84 -7.95
C GLN A 254 -2.55 -8.27 -7.38
N ASP A 255 -1.43 -8.42 -8.09
CA ASP A 255 -0.13 -7.85 -7.67
C ASP A 255 -0.17 -6.32 -7.69
N ALA A 256 -0.80 -5.74 -8.71
CA ALA A 256 -0.99 -4.28 -8.80
C ALA A 256 -1.90 -3.76 -7.68
N GLN A 257 -2.99 -4.48 -7.35
CA GLN A 257 -3.82 -4.18 -6.17
C GLN A 257 -3.02 -4.27 -4.88
N ALA A 258 -2.25 -5.34 -4.67
CA ALA A 258 -1.41 -5.51 -3.49
C ALA A 258 -0.42 -4.34 -3.31
N LEU A 259 0.29 -3.95 -4.38
CA LEU A 259 1.20 -2.81 -4.35
C LEU A 259 0.47 -1.48 -4.11
N ALA A 260 -0.72 -1.28 -4.69
CA ALA A 260 -1.56 -0.11 -4.43
C ALA A 260 -1.95 0.00 -2.94
N LEU A 261 -2.37 -1.11 -2.32
CA LEU A 261 -2.67 -1.16 -0.89
C LEU A 261 -1.42 -0.80 -0.06
N LEU A 262 -0.26 -1.36 -0.41
CA LEU A 262 0.98 -1.08 0.30
C LEU A 262 1.37 0.40 0.22
N VAL A 263 1.38 1.02 -0.96
CA VAL A 263 1.78 2.43 -1.06
C VAL A 263 0.77 3.37 -0.42
N MET A 264 -0.53 3.05 -0.48
CA MET A 264 -1.57 3.83 0.18
C MET A 264 -1.53 3.71 1.71
N SER A 265 -0.99 2.61 2.24
CA SER A 265 -0.77 2.44 3.68
C SER A 265 0.42 3.24 4.23
N TRP A 266 1.28 3.77 3.36
CA TRP A 266 2.43 4.55 3.79
C TRP A 266 2.03 5.98 4.10
N LYS A 267 1.37 6.15 5.23
CA LYS A 267 0.94 7.43 5.79
C LYS A 267 1.85 7.87 6.93
N LYS A 268 1.87 9.18 7.21
CA LYS A 268 2.52 9.75 8.40
C LYS A 268 1.55 9.74 9.58
N GLU A 269 1.45 8.60 10.24
CA GLU A 269 0.64 8.46 11.46
C GLU A 269 1.52 8.56 12.72
N PRO A 270 1.16 9.39 13.72
CA PRO A 270 1.87 9.48 14.98
C PRO A 270 1.50 8.28 15.87
N ILE A 271 1.99 7.09 15.54
CA ILE A 271 1.75 5.87 16.31
C ILE A 271 2.79 5.75 17.43
N PRO A 272 2.40 5.59 18.70
CA PRO A 272 3.36 5.39 19.79
C PRO A 272 4.15 4.10 19.61
N ALA A 273 5.42 4.09 20.02
CA ALA A 273 6.31 2.94 19.83
C ALA A 273 5.80 1.63 20.46
N SER A 274 4.95 1.69 21.48
CA SER A 274 4.31 0.53 22.11
C SER A 274 3.36 -0.24 21.19
N TYR A 275 2.86 0.42 20.13
CA TYR A 275 1.94 -0.16 19.15
C TYR A 275 2.66 -0.73 17.92
N ILE A 276 3.93 -0.41 17.75
CA ILE A 276 4.71 -0.79 16.56
C ILE A 276 5.34 -2.16 16.80
N SER A 277 5.04 -3.10 15.90
CA SER A 277 5.66 -4.42 15.90
C SER A 277 7.14 -4.31 15.56
N GLY A 278 8.01 -4.81 16.43
CA GLY A 278 9.46 -4.74 16.26
C GLY A 278 9.95 -3.28 16.31
N VAL A 279 10.63 -2.90 17.40
CA VAL A 279 11.09 -1.50 17.67
C VAL A 279 12.07 -0.95 16.62
N GLN A 280 12.39 -1.71 15.58
CA GLN A 280 13.23 -1.28 14.47
C GLN A 280 12.41 -0.48 13.45
N LEU A 281 12.27 0.82 13.71
CA LEU A 281 11.62 1.81 12.84
C LEU A 281 12.40 2.12 11.54
N ARG A 282 13.32 1.24 11.15
CA ARG A 282 14.20 1.41 10.00
C ARG A 282 14.21 0.14 9.19
N ASP A 283 14.10 0.33 7.90
CA ASP A 283 14.38 -0.71 6.94
C ASP A 283 15.89 -0.99 6.92
N VAL A 284 16.30 -2.06 7.60
CA VAL A 284 17.72 -2.45 7.68
C VAL A 284 18.00 -3.55 6.64
N PRO A 285 18.99 -3.33 5.75
CA PRO A 285 19.40 -4.35 4.80
C PRO A 285 19.78 -5.68 5.47
N THR A 286 19.56 -6.80 4.79
CA THR A 286 20.11 -8.08 5.26
C THR A 286 21.65 -8.10 5.16
N PRO A 287 22.33 -8.94 5.96
CA PRO A 287 23.76 -9.18 5.76
C PRO A 287 24.11 -9.64 4.34
N GLU A 288 23.23 -10.41 3.70
CA GLU A 288 23.40 -10.89 2.32
C GLU A 288 23.29 -9.75 1.30
N GLU A 289 22.32 -8.84 1.46
CA GLU A 289 22.18 -7.63 0.64
C GLU A 289 23.45 -6.77 0.73
N ILE A 290 23.95 -6.54 1.95
CA ILE A 290 25.17 -5.76 2.18
C ILE A 290 26.37 -6.43 1.52
N ALA A 291 26.50 -7.76 1.66
CA ALA A 291 27.60 -8.49 1.05
C ALA A 291 27.57 -8.40 -0.49
N LYS A 292 26.39 -8.54 -1.08
CA LYS A 292 26.19 -8.45 -2.54
C LYS A 292 26.47 -7.04 -3.07
N GLU A 293 26.00 -6.01 -2.38
CA GLU A 293 26.27 -4.62 -2.75
C GLU A 293 27.78 -4.32 -2.67
N LYS A 294 28.44 -4.79 -1.60
CA LYS A 294 29.89 -4.66 -1.41
C LYS A 294 30.67 -5.36 -2.54
N GLU A 295 30.30 -6.58 -2.90
CA GLU A 295 30.93 -7.32 -4.00
C GLU A 295 30.86 -6.54 -5.32
N MET A 296 29.69 -5.96 -5.62
CA MET A 296 29.52 -5.15 -6.83
C MET A 296 30.33 -3.84 -6.77
N LEU A 297 30.43 -3.19 -5.61
CA LEU A 297 31.18 -1.93 -5.42
C LEU A 297 32.69 -2.10 -5.44
N GLU A 298 33.21 -3.27 -5.05
CA GLU A 298 34.64 -3.57 -4.98
C GLU A 298 35.16 -4.36 -6.20
N GLY A 299 34.26 -4.92 -7.02
CA GLY A 299 34.59 -5.72 -8.19
C GLY A 299 34.95 -4.93 -9.46
N ASP A 300 35.26 -5.65 -10.55
CA ASP A 300 35.67 -5.08 -11.83
C ASP A 300 34.60 -4.16 -12.48
N GLY A 301 33.34 -4.37 -12.12
CA GLY A 301 32.21 -3.54 -12.57
C GLY A 301 31.87 -2.37 -11.66
N ALA A 302 32.68 -2.07 -10.63
CA ALA A 302 32.42 -1.02 -9.64
C ALA A 302 32.00 0.32 -10.24
N PHE A 303 32.59 0.71 -11.38
CA PHE A 303 32.22 1.92 -12.10
C PHE A 303 30.72 2.01 -12.39
N PHE A 304 30.09 0.92 -12.86
CA PHE A 304 28.67 0.89 -13.21
C PHE A 304 27.77 0.95 -11.98
N VAL A 305 28.29 0.57 -10.81
CA VAL A 305 27.59 0.61 -9.54
C VAL A 305 27.65 2.03 -8.96
N GLN A 306 28.86 2.60 -8.91
CA GLN A 306 29.12 3.96 -8.43
C GLN A 306 28.38 5.01 -9.27
N ASN A 307 28.28 4.80 -10.58
CA ASN A 307 27.53 5.67 -11.49
C ASN A 307 26.07 5.23 -11.67
N LYS A 308 25.54 4.36 -10.82
CA LYS A 308 24.12 3.94 -10.77
C LYS A 308 23.57 3.31 -12.05
N CYS A 309 24.42 2.90 -13.01
CA CYS A 309 24.00 2.17 -14.20
C CYS A 309 23.35 0.83 -13.83
N PHE A 310 23.82 0.21 -12.73
CA PHE A 310 23.31 -1.07 -12.23
C PHE A 310 21.83 -1.06 -11.83
N VAL A 311 21.26 0.12 -11.56
CA VAL A 311 19.84 0.27 -11.23
C VAL A 311 18.97 -0.27 -12.36
N CYS A 312 19.33 0.03 -13.61
CA CYS A 312 18.59 -0.43 -14.78
C CYS A 312 19.27 -1.60 -15.49
N HIS A 313 20.61 -1.65 -15.49
CA HIS A 313 21.37 -2.54 -16.36
C HIS A 313 22.23 -3.52 -15.59
N SER A 314 22.21 -4.80 -15.97
CA SER A 314 23.27 -5.74 -15.54
C SER A 314 24.54 -5.53 -16.37
N VAL A 315 25.68 -5.88 -15.80
CA VAL A 315 26.96 -6.09 -16.51
C VAL A 315 27.52 -7.43 -16.02
N SER A 316 26.83 -8.51 -16.39
CA SER A 316 27.02 -9.83 -15.78
C SER A 316 28.45 -10.35 -15.89
N SER A 317 29.16 -10.07 -17.00
CA SER A 317 30.54 -10.51 -17.19
C SER A 317 31.53 -9.83 -16.23
N LEU A 318 31.16 -8.68 -15.66
CA LEU A 318 31.91 -7.95 -14.64
C LEU A 318 31.32 -8.09 -13.23
N GLY A 319 30.40 -9.03 -13.01
CA GLY A 319 29.83 -9.32 -11.70
C GLY A 319 28.75 -8.34 -11.22
N VAL A 320 28.29 -7.42 -12.08
CA VAL A 320 27.23 -6.45 -11.73
C VAL A 320 25.88 -6.99 -12.14
N ASN A 321 24.96 -7.12 -11.19
CA ASN A 321 23.63 -7.67 -11.42
C ASN A 321 22.54 -6.67 -11.01
N SER A 322 21.77 -6.20 -11.99
CA SER A 322 20.53 -5.46 -11.73
C SER A 322 19.43 -6.45 -11.33
N ALA A 323 18.83 -6.27 -10.15
CA ALA A 323 17.72 -7.11 -9.72
C ALA A 323 16.43 -6.78 -10.48
N ALA A 324 16.22 -5.50 -10.86
CA ALA A 324 15.05 -5.07 -11.62
C ALA A 324 15.07 -5.50 -13.10
N LYS A 325 16.24 -5.82 -13.67
CA LYS A 325 16.43 -6.29 -15.08
C LYS A 325 15.67 -5.42 -16.11
N ILE A 326 15.72 -4.10 -15.94
CA ILE A 326 14.95 -3.14 -16.73
C ILE A 326 15.53 -2.97 -18.13
N GLY A 327 16.85 -2.74 -18.18
CA GLY A 327 17.62 -2.58 -19.41
C GLY A 327 18.31 -3.88 -19.82
N PRO A 328 18.78 -3.96 -21.08
CA PRO A 328 19.61 -5.07 -21.53
C PRO A 328 20.90 -5.18 -20.70
N ASP A 329 21.48 -6.38 -20.67
CA ASP A 329 22.80 -6.60 -20.11
C ASP A 329 23.85 -5.87 -20.95
N LEU A 330 24.54 -4.89 -20.34
CA LEU A 330 25.52 -4.07 -21.04
C LEU A 330 26.80 -4.83 -21.39
N SER A 331 26.97 -6.07 -20.89
CA SER A 331 28.01 -6.95 -21.40
C SER A 331 27.88 -7.20 -22.90
N ASP A 332 26.70 -6.99 -23.50
CA ASP A 332 26.47 -7.06 -24.95
C ASP A 332 26.43 -5.70 -25.65
N ALA A 333 26.68 -4.58 -24.93
CA ALA A 333 26.42 -3.24 -25.45
C ALA A 333 27.13 -2.95 -26.79
N VAL A 334 28.33 -3.52 -27.00
CA VAL A 334 29.09 -3.37 -28.26
C VAL A 334 28.29 -3.82 -29.47
N VAL A 335 27.54 -4.92 -29.36
CA VAL A 335 26.73 -5.47 -30.46
C VAL A 335 25.26 -5.02 -30.37
N ASP A 336 24.71 -4.90 -29.17
CA ASP A 336 23.31 -4.50 -28.96
C ASP A 336 23.05 -3.09 -29.51
N VAL A 337 23.97 -2.15 -29.28
CA VAL A 337 23.84 -0.78 -29.78
C VAL A 337 23.87 -0.75 -31.31
N GLN A 338 24.80 -1.47 -31.93
CA GLN A 338 24.90 -1.55 -33.39
C GLN A 338 23.64 -2.18 -33.98
N ASN A 339 23.11 -3.24 -33.39
CA ASN A 339 21.93 -3.96 -33.88
C ASN A 339 20.65 -3.13 -33.75
N ARG A 340 20.50 -2.37 -32.66
CA ARG A 340 19.26 -1.62 -32.37
C ARG A 340 19.25 -0.21 -32.92
N PHE A 341 20.41 0.44 -32.96
CA PHE A 341 20.52 1.86 -33.32
C PHE A 341 21.35 2.10 -34.58
N GLY A 342 22.02 1.08 -35.14
CA GLY A 342 22.86 1.23 -36.32
C GLY A 342 24.12 2.06 -36.09
N ARG A 343 24.50 2.29 -34.82
CA ARG A 343 25.61 3.15 -34.39
C ARG A 343 26.64 2.34 -33.62
N THR A 344 27.87 2.85 -33.58
CA THR A 344 28.89 2.30 -32.68
C THR A 344 28.56 2.61 -31.22
N LEU A 345 29.08 1.81 -30.29
CA LEU A 345 28.96 2.07 -28.85
C LEU A 345 29.54 3.45 -28.47
N ASP A 346 30.68 3.80 -29.06
CA ASP A 346 31.39 5.06 -28.84
C ASP A 346 30.50 6.26 -29.23
N ASP A 347 29.91 6.23 -30.43
CA ASP A 347 29.04 7.31 -30.90
C ASP A 347 27.76 7.41 -30.07
N PHE A 348 27.17 6.28 -29.70
CA PHE A 348 25.94 6.24 -28.92
C PHE A 348 26.12 6.80 -27.50
N LEU A 349 27.22 6.48 -26.81
CA LEU A 349 27.44 7.01 -25.46
C LEU A 349 27.81 8.50 -25.46
N MET A 350 28.38 9.01 -26.55
CA MET A 350 28.66 10.45 -26.70
C MET A 350 27.42 11.25 -27.08
N ASP A 351 26.55 10.69 -27.91
CA ASP A 351 25.32 11.32 -28.37
C ASP A 351 24.16 10.30 -28.31
N PRO A 352 23.61 10.04 -27.11
CA PRO A 352 22.60 9.01 -26.90
C PRO A 352 21.24 9.38 -27.49
N THR A 353 20.48 8.37 -27.90
CA THR A 353 19.12 8.50 -28.42
C THR A 353 18.11 7.71 -27.58
N GLY A 354 16.82 7.97 -27.78
CA GLY A 354 15.73 7.28 -27.06
C GLY A 354 15.78 7.54 -25.55
N THR A 355 15.46 6.53 -24.73
CA THR A 355 15.43 6.67 -23.27
C THR A 355 16.76 7.12 -22.68
N MET A 356 17.89 6.68 -23.26
CA MET A 356 19.21 7.02 -22.73
C MET A 356 19.60 8.48 -22.94
N SER A 357 18.98 9.18 -23.90
CA SER A 357 19.20 10.63 -24.05
C SER A 357 18.68 11.39 -22.84
N VAL A 358 17.49 11.03 -22.36
CA VAL A 358 16.88 11.64 -21.17
C VAL A 358 17.61 11.21 -19.90
N VAL A 359 17.92 9.91 -19.75
CA VAL A 359 18.60 9.39 -18.56
C VAL A 359 19.97 10.02 -18.37
N LEU A 360 20.81 10.06 -19.42
CA LEU A 360 22.16 10.64 -19.34
C LEU A 360 22.18 12.16 -19.32
N ALA A 361 21.08 12.83 -19.68
CA ALA A 361 20.95 14.28 -19.56
C ALA A 361 20.47 14.74 -18.17
N THR A 362 19.65 13.93 -17.49
CA THR A 362 18.93 14.39 -16.28
C THR A 362 19.15 13.54 -15.04
N GLN A 363 19.17 12.21 -15.16
CA GLN A 363 19.16 11.29 -14.01
C GLN A 363 20.56 10.80 -13.63
N ILE A 364 21.36 10.46 -14.63
CA ILE A 364 22.74 9.95 -14.48
C ILE A 364 23.65 10.77 -15.40
N PRO A 365 23.86 12.07 -15.12
CA PRO A 365 24.74 12.89 -15.94
C PRO A 365 26.18 12.41 -15.83
N LEU A 366 26.77 12.04 -16.97
CA LEU A 366 28.17 11.61 -17.09
C LEU A 366 29.00 12.67 -17.83
N THR A 367 30.17 12.98 -17.27
CA THR A 367 31.23 13.76 -17.93
C THR A 367 31.76 13.02 -19.16
N THR A 368 32.45 13.74 -20.05
CA THR A 368 33.06 13.14 -21.24
C THR A 368 34.08 12.06 -20.87
N GLU A 369 34.86 12.27 -19.81
CA GLU A 369 35.83 11.32 -19.28
C GLU A 369 35.14 10.06 -18.75
N GLN A 370 34.06 10.22 -17.98
CA GLN A 370 33.27 9.08 -17.49
C GLN A 370 32.64 8.31 -18.65
N ARG A 371 32.19 8.98 -19.72
CA ARG A 371 31.67 8.30 -20.92
C ARG A 371 32.75 7.48 -21.60
N GLN A 372 33.96 8.00 -21.75
CA GLN A 372 35.10 7.26 -22.31
C GLN A 372 35.47 6.05 -21.45
N GLN A 373 35.49 6.23 -20.13
CA GLN A 373 35.73 5.14 -19.18
C GLN A 373 34.66 4.05 -19.28
N ALA A 374 33.38 4.44 -19.36
CA ALA A 374 32.27 3.53 -19.56
C ALA A 374 32.44 2.71 -20.85
N ILE A 375 32.73 3.38 -21.97
CA ILE A 375 32.98 2.72 -23.27
C ILE A 375 34.09 1.67 -23.16
N ALA A 376 35.23 2.04 -22.54
CA ALA A 376 36.36 1.13 -22.38
C ALA A 376 35.98 -0.11 -21.56
N LEU A 377 35.29 0.08 -20.42
CA LEU A 377 34.84 -1.02 -19.56
C LEU A 377 33.80 -1.92 -20.24
N LEU A 378 32.89 -1.35 -21.04
CA LEU A 378 31.90 -2.12 -21.79
C LEU A 378 32.55 -2.99 -22.89
N LYS A 379 33.61 -2.50 -23.52
CA LYS A 379 34.41 -3.31 -24.46
C LYS A 379 35.10 -4.47 -23.74
N VAL A 380 35.65 -4.24 -22.54
CA VAL A 380 36.22 -5.30 -21.68
C VAL A 380 35.14 -6.31 -21.27
N ALA A 381 33.96 -5.83 -20.87
CA ALA A 381 32.83 -6.67 -20.47
C ALA A 381 32.40 -7.61 -21.62
N TYR A 382 32.32 -7.09 -22.85
CA TYR A 382 31.99 -7.88 -24.03
C TYR A 382 33.05 -8.95 -24.33
N GLN A 383 34.34 -8.58 -24.28
CA GLN A 383 35.43 -9.53 -24.50
C GLN A 383 35.41 -10.67 -23.47
N ARG A 384 35.25 -10.35 -22.18
CA ARG A 384 35.17 -11.35 -21.11
C ARG A 384 33.97 -12.28 -21.27
N LYS A 385 32.85 -11.75 -21.76
CA LYS A 385 31.67 -12.57 -22.06
C LYS A 385 31.95 -13.57 -23.19
N LEU A 386 32.62 -13.14 -24.27
CA LEU A 386 33.02 -14.03 -25.37
C LEU A 386 33.93 -15.15 -24.88
N GLU A 387 34.92 -14.83 -24.05
CA GLU A 387 35.83 -15.83 -23.45
C GLU A 387 35.09 -16.84 -22.57
N GLN A 388 34.13 -16.38 -21.76
CA GLN A 388 33.28 -17.26 -20.96
C GLN A 388 32.41 -18.18 -21.84
N GLN A 389 31.86 -17.69 -22.95
CA GLN A 389 31.09 -18.49 -23.89
C GLN A 389 31.94 -19.57 -24.58
N ILE A 390 33.17 -19.23 -24.98
CA ILE A 390 34.13 -20.17 -25.57
C ILE A 390 34.52 -21.25 -24.56
N LYS A 391 34.76 -20.88 -23.31
CA LYS A 391 35.08 -21.82 -22.23
C LYS A 391 33.93 -22.78 -21.93
N ASN A 392 32.68 -22.30 -21.98
CA ASN A 392 31.50 -23.11 -21.72
C ASN A 392 31.11 -24.05 -22.89
N THR A 393 31.60 -23.78 -24.10
CA THR A 393 31.36 -24.60 -25.30
C THR A 393 32.48 -25.59 -25.59
N SER A 394 33.59 -25.53 -24.84
CA SER A 394 34.70 -26.49 -24.93
C SER A 394 34.39 -27.74 -24.06
N PRO A 395 34.43 -28.97 -24.59
CA PRO A 395 34.13 -30.18 -23.81
C PRO A 395 35.16 -30.37 -22.70
N SER A 396 34.70 -30.67 -21.48
CA SER A 396 35.57 -31.05 -20.36
C SER A 396 36.48 -32.21 -20.78
N PRO A 397 37.79 -32.17 -20.47
CA PRO A 397 38.68 -33.28 -20.79
C PRO A 397 38.20 -34.54 -20.08
N THR A 398 37.94 -35.59 -20.84
CA THR A 398 37.63 -36.93 -20.36
C THR A 398 38.67 -37.32 -19.29
N PRO A 399 38.28 -37.78 -18.09
CA PRO A 399 39.26 -38.25 -17.13
C PRO A 399 39.98 -39.44 -17.74
N ALA A 400 41.29 -39.32 -17.93
CA ALA A 400 42.14 -40.42 -18.33
C ALA A 400 42.04 -41.50 -17.24
N GLY A 401 41.38 -42.61 -17.58
CA GLY A 401 41.22 -43.76 -16.70
C GLY A 401 42.58 -44.29 -16.25
N LYS A 402 42.66 -44.60 -14.95
CA LYS A 402 43.61 -45.56 -14.39
C LYS A 402 42.85 -46.81 -14.02
#